data_AF-A0A6N7C9G7-F1
#
_entry.id   AF-A0A6N7C9G7-F1
#
_cell.length_a   1.000
_cell.length_b   1.000
_cell.length_c   1.000
_cell.angle_alpha   90.00
_cell.angle_beta   90.00
_cell.angle_gamma   90.00
#
_symmetry.space_group_name_H-M   'P 1'
#
loop_
_entity.id
_entity.type
_entity.pdbx_description
1 polymer ?
#
loop_
_entity_poly.entity_id
_entity_poly.type
_entity_poly.pdbx_seq_one_letter_code
_entity_poly.pdbx_strand_id
1 'polypeptide(L)'
;MWSHQTGNAQWRHLRGGILTIEAHRDTRATRHLSALDAAIQILTTARGSSYSADQAFDELLDSSMRHQVDVGDLAEALADLADGIRPEADDHRRARDVAAREWGAFLP
;
A
#
# COMPACT_ATOMS: atom_id res chain seq x y z
N MET A 1 32.66 43.12 30.66
CA MET A 1 31.29 43.35 31.16
C MET A 1 30.36 43.26 29.96
N TRP A 2 29.64 42.13 29.87
CA TRP A 2 28.42 41.83 29.10
C TRP A 2 28.38 42.03 27.56
N SER A 3 28.20 40.88 26.92
CA SER A 3 27.88 40.59 25.52
C SER A 3 26.48 41.06 25.15
N HIS A 4 26.30 41.62 23.95
CA HIS A 4 25.01 41.70 23.26
C HIS A 4 25.19 41.13 21.85
N GLN A 5 25.19 39.81 21.80
CA GLN A 5 25.08 39.00 20.59
C GLN A 5 23.63 38.54 20.48
N THR A 6 22.78 39.28 19.77
CA THR A 6 21.43 38.81 19.44
C THR A 6 20.98 39.39 18.12
N GLY A 7 20.85 38.52 17.12
CA GLY A 7 20.20 38.84 15.86
C GLY A 7 20.53 37.82 14.78
N ASN A 8 19.60 36.87 14.59
CA ASN A 8 19.50 35.94 13.45
C ASN A 8 20.34 34.66 13.47
N ALA A 9 20.04 33.79 14.43
CA ALA A 9 20.11 32.34 14.23
C ALA A 9 18.70 31.74 14.38
N GLN A 10 17.78 32.08 13.48
CA GLN A 10 16.41 31.53 13.47
C GLN A 10 16.05 30.94 12.10
N TRP A 11 16.92 30.09 11.54
CA TRP A 11 16.59 29.32 10.32
C TRP A 11 17.09 27.87 10.34
N ARG A 12 17.12 27.22 11.52
CA ARG A 12 17.53 25.80 11.65
C ARG A 12 16.54 24.92 12.40
N HIS A 13 15.22 25.08 12.23
CA HIS A 13 14.28 24.10 12.80
C HIS A 13 13.08 23.70 11.92
N LEU A 14 12.98 24.13 10.66
CA LEU A 14 11.82 23.82 9.79
C LEU A 14 12.14 23.07 8.48
N ARG A 15 13.27 22.35 8.40
CA ARG A 15 13.60 21.54 7.19
C ARG A 15 13.69 20.03 7.42
N GLY A 16 13.20 19.53 8.56
CA GLY A 16 13.20 18.09 8.86
C GLY A 16 11.88 17.40 8.52
N GLY A 17 10.74 18.02 8.83
CA GLY A 17 9.44 17.33 8.80
C GLY A 17 8.78 17.20 7.43
N ILE A 18 9.00 18.16 6.52
CA ILE A 18 8.36 18.13 5.19
C ILE A 18 9.01 17.03 4.32
N LEU A 19 10.34 16.98 4.31
CA LEU A 19 11.11 15.99 3.52
C LEU A 19 10.85 14.55 3.95
N THR A 20 10.61 14.28 5.24
CA THR A 20 10.30 12.93 5.73
C THR A 20 8.88 12.49 5.37
N ILE A 21 7.91 13.39 5.36
CA ILE A 21 6.51 13.06 5.02
C ILE A 21 6.37 12.81 3.51
N GLU A 22 7.03 13.63 2.68
CA GLU A 22 7.04 13.46 1.23
C GLU A 22 7.72 12.15 0.83
N ALA A 23 8.91 11.85 1.38
CA ALA A 23 9.59 10.58 1.14
C ALA A 23 8.77 9.36 1.62
N HIS A 24 8.04 9.49 2.73
CA HIS A 24 7.17 8.42 3.23
C HIS A 24 5.93 8.21 2.35
N ARG A 25 5.38 9.27 1.75
CA ARG A 25 4.28 9.16 0.78
C ARG A 25 4.74 8.54 -0.54
N ASP A 26 5.93 8.91 -1.02
CA ASP A 26 6.49 8.34 -2.26
C ASP A 26 6.81 6.86 -2.11
N THR A 27 7.32 6.45 -0.94
CA THR A 27 7.57 5.03 -0.64
C THR A 27 6.27 4.23 -0.51
N ARG A 28 5.24 4.77 0.14
CA ARG A 28 3.92 4.13 0.21
C ARG A 28 3.25 4.01 -1.17
N ALA A 29 3.25 5.07 -1.97
CA ALA A 29 2.67 5.05 -3.31
C ALA A 29 3.40 4.05 -4.21
N THR A 30 4.73 3.99 -4.15
CA THR A 30 5.53 3.03 -4.92
C THR A 30 5.24 1.58 -4.48
N ARG A 31 5.13 1.34 -3.16
CA ARG A 31 4.75 0.03 -2.61
C ARG A 31 3.38 -0.40 -3.09
N HIS A 32 2.39 0.50 -3.05
CA HIS A 32 1.04 0.20 -3.54
C HIS A 32 1.02 -0.08 -5.04
N LEU A 33 1.82 0.62 -5.86
CA LEU A 33 1.92 0.35 -7.30
C LEU A 33 2.53 -1.04 -7.56
N SER A 34 3.63 -1.39 -6.88
CA SER A 34 4.22 -2.73 -6.99
C SER A 34 3.27 -3.83 -6.51
N ALA A 35 2.55 -3.58 -5.42
CA ALA A 35 1.53 -4.50 -4.92
C ALA A 35 0.35 -4.66 -5.89
N LEU A 36 -0.06 -3.59 -6.56
CA LEU A 36 -1.12 -3.62 -7.57
C LEU A 36 -0.72 -4.50 -8.76
N ASP A 37 0.49 -4.32 -9.28
CA ASP A 37 1.02 -5.16 -10.36
C ASP A 37 1.09 -6.64 -9.94
N ALA A 38 1.50 -6.93 -8.70
CA ALA A 38 1.53 -8.28 -8.16
C ALA A 38 0.12 -8.87 -8.04
N ALA A 39 -0.83 -8.12 -7.48
CA ALA A 39 -2.23 -8.53 -7.35
C ALA A 39 -2.86 -8.86 -8.71
N ILE A 40 -2.63 -8.02 -9.72
CA ILE A 40 -3.09 -8.27 -11.10
C ILE A 40 -2.50 -9.58 -11.64
N GLN A 41 -1.20 -9.82 -11.46
CA GLN A 41 -0.55 -11.06 -11.89
C GLN A 41 -1.10 -12.30 -11.17
N ILE A 42 -1.34 -12.20 -9.87
CA ILE A 42 -1.94 -13.27 -9.06
C ILE A 42 -3.33 -13.62 -9.60
N LEU A 43 -4.19 -12.62 -9.78
CA LEU A 43 -5.58 -12.83 -10.23
C LEU A 43 -5.64 -13.36 -11.67
N THR A 44 -4.86 -12.80 -12.59
CA THR A 44 -4.78 -13.31 -13.97
C THR A 44 -4.29 -14.77 -14.01
N THR A 45 -3.30 -15.12 -13.20
CA THR A 45 -2.80 -16.50 -13.09
C THR A 45 -3.85 -17.45 -12.52
N ALA A 46 -4.52 -17.05 -11.44
CA ALA A 46 -5.56 -17.83 -10.78
C ALA A 46 -6.79 -18.07 -11.67
N ARG A 47 -7.16 -17.09 -12.50
CA ARG A 47 -8.32 -17.16 -13.40
C ARG A 47 -8.01 -17.83 -14.74
N GLY A 48 -6.74 -17.85 -15.14
CA GLY A 48 -6.26 -18.53 -16.33
C GLY A 48 -6.18 -17.65 -17.59
N SER A 49 -5.76 -18.26 -18.70
CA SER A 49 -5.22 -17.57 -19.88
C SER A 49 -6.17 -16.64 -20.63
N SER A 50 -7.49 -16.73 -20.41
CA SER A 50 -8.47 -15.83 -21.02
C SER A 50 -8.78 -14.60 -20.16
N TYR A 51 -8.24 -14.51 -18.95
CA TYR A 51 -8.49 -13.40 -18.03
C TYR A 51 -7.44 -12.31 -18.21
N SER A 52 -7.87 -11.11 -18.58
CA SER A 52 -6.98 -9.98 -18.85
C SER A 52 -6.56 -9.24 -17.59
N ALA A 53 -5.48 -8.47 -17.70
CA ALA A 53 -5.03 -7.57 -16.63
C ALA A 53 -6.11 -6.54 -16.25
N ASP A 54 -6.84 -6.01 -17.23
CA ASP A 54 -7.95 -5.06 -16.99
C ASP A 54 -9.07 -5.72 -16.17
N GLN A 55 -9.43 -6.97 -16.49
CA GLN A 55 -10.45 -7.70 -15.73
C GLN A 55 -9.99 -7.98 -14.29
N ALA A 56 -8.71 -8.28 -14.08
CA ALA A 56 -8.15 -8.44 -12.75
C ALA A 56 -8.15 -7.13 -11.96
N PHE A 57 -7.81 -6.01 -12.60
CA PHE A 57 -7.89 -4.70 -11.96
C PHE A 57 -9.34 -4.31 -11.62
N ASP A 58 -10.28 -4.54 -12.54
CA ASP A 58 -11.70 -4.28 -12.31
C ASP A 58 -12.26 -5.13 -11.16
N GLU A 59 -11.88 -6.40 -11.06
CA GLU A 59 -12.25 -7.29 -9.94
C GLU A 59 -11.72 -6.77 -8.60
N LEU A 60 -10.46 -6.32 -8.57
CA LEU A 60 -9.84 -5.72 -7.39
C LEU A 60 -10.55 -4.42 -6.98
N LEU A 61 -10.86 -3.56 -7.95
CA LEU A 61 -11.55 -2.28 -7.74
C LEU A 61 -13.00 -2.49 -7.27
N ASP A 62 -13.72 -3.45 -7.87
CA ASP A 62 -15.07 -3.82 -7.45
C ASP A 62 -15.08 -4.32 -6.00
N SER A 63 -14.13 -5.20 -5.63
CA SER A 63 -13.99 -5.67 -4.25
C SER A 63 -13.66 -4.53 -3.28
N SER A 64 -12.74 -3.64 -3.67
CA SER A 64 -12.41 -2.43 -2.90
C SER A 64 -13.64 -1.56 -2.64
N MET A 65 -14.46 -1.31 -3.66
CA MET A 65 -15.69 -0.52 -3.53
C MET A 65 -16.75 -1.23 -2.69
N ARG A 66 -17.01 -2.53 -2.94
CA ARG A 66 -18.00 -3.34 -2.20
C ARG A 66 -17.70 -3.39 -0.71
N HIS A 67 -16.42 -3.56 -0.37
CA HIS A 67 -15.98 -3.72 1.02
C HIS A 67 -15.47 -2.44 1.66
N GLN A 68 -15.44 -1.32 0.93
CA GLN A 68 -14.96 -0.01 1.38
C GLN A 68 -13.56 -0.09 2.00
N VAL A 69 -12.62 -0.68 1.26
CA VAL A 69 -11.20 -0.79 1.60
C VAL A 69 -10.35 -0.11 0.53
N ASP A 70 -9.23 0.49 0.90
CA ASP A 70 -8.32 1.10 -0.08
C ASP A 70 -7.79 0.03 -1.05
N VAL A 71 -7.77 0.35 -2.34
CA VAL A 71 -7.36 -0.60 -3.38
C VAL A 71 -5.88 -0.97 -3.28
N GLY A 72 -5.02 -0.04 -2.84
CA GLY A 72 -3.59 -0.31 -2.64
C GLY A 72 -3.35 -1.19 -1.42
N ASP A 73 -4.05 -0.89 -0.31
CA ASP A 73 -4.00 -1.75 0.88
C ASP A 73 -4.56 -3.17 0.59
N LEU A 74 -5.59 -3.28 -0.27
CA LEU A 74 -6.15 -4.55 -0.70
C LEU A 74 -5.19 -5.33 -1.61
N ALA A 75 -4.52 -4.65 -2.53
CA ALA A 75 -3.49 -5.24 -3.39
C ALA A 75 -2.31 -5.76 -2.57
N GLU A 76 -1.83 -4.96 -1.61
CA GLU A 76 -0.73 -5.35 -0.72
C GLU A 76 -1.13 -6.55 0.13
N ALA A 77 -2.34 -6.55 0.69
CA ALA A 77 -2.83 -7.66 1.48
C ALA A 77 -2.97 -8.96 0.66
N LEU A 78 -3.36 -8.88 -0.61
CA LEU A 78 -3.42 -10.04 -1.51
C LEU A 78 -2.03 -10.57 -1.84
N ALA A 79 -1.08 -9.69 -2.15
CA ALA A 79 0.31 -10.07 -2.41
C ALA A 79 0.94 -10.75 -1.18
N ASP A 80 0.78 -10.15 0.01
CA ASP A 80 1.26 -10.72 1.27
C ASP A 80 0.64 -12.09 1.56
N LEU A 81 -0.65 -12.28 1.26
CA LEU A 81 -1.32 -13.57 1.43
C LEU A 81 -0.75 -14.63 0.48
N ALA A 82 -0.51 -14.29 -0.78
CA ALA A 82 0.07 -15.19 -1.77
C ALA A 82 1.50 -15.61 -1.41
N ASP A 83 2.27 -14.70 -0.81
CA ASP A 83 3.64 -14.95 -0.35
C ASP A 83 3.71 -15.61 1.05
N GLY A 84 2.55 -15.87 1.68
CA GLY A 84 2.49 -16.45 3.03
C GLY A 84 3.01 -15.52 4.14
N ILE A 85 3.16 -14.23 3.84
CA ILE A 85 3.65 -13.21 4.76
C ILE A 85 2.55 -12.88 5.78
N ARG A 86 2.93 -12.82 7.06
CA ARG A 86 2.05 -12.33 8.13
C ARG A 86 2.34 -10.85 8.37
N PRO A 87 1.34 -9.96 8.32
CA PRO A 87 1.57 -8.54 8.50
C PRO A 87 2.03 -8.27 9.94
N GLU A 88 3.00 -7.37 10.07
CA GLU A 88 3.57 -6.98 11.36
C GLU A 88 2.67 -6.01 12.13
N ALA A 89 1.70 -5.37 11.47
CA ALA A 89 0.83 -4.34 12.01
C ALA A 89 -0.66 -4.57 11.69
N ASP A 90 -1.51 -4.06 12.57
CA ASP A 90 -2.97 -4.23 12.51
C ASP A 90 -3.65 -3.37 11.43
N ASP A 91 -2.91 -2.44 10.83
CA ASP A 91 -3.42 -1.37 9.97
C ASP A 91 -4.11 -1.89 8.70
N HIS A 92 -3.78 -3.12 8.26
CA HIS A 92 -4.37 -3.74 7.08
C HIS A 92 -5.24 -4.96 7.38
N ARG A 93 -5.64 -5.18 8.65
CA ARG A 93 -6.44 -6.37 9.04
C ARG A 93 -7.70 -6.52 8.18
N ARG A 94 -8.45 -5.43 7.97
CA ARG A 94 -9.68 -5.45 7.18
C ARG A 94 -9.42 -5.79 5.70
N ALA A 95 -8.39 -5.20 5.10
CA ALA A 95 -8.01 -5.50 3.72
C ALA A 95 -7.59 -6.97 3.56
N ARG A 96 -6.85 -7.50 4.54
CA ARG A 96 -6.45 -8.91 4.59
C ARG A 96 -7.64 -9.85 4.75
N ASP A 97 -8.59 -9.54 5.62
CA ASP A 97 -9.80 -10.35 5.79
C ASP A 97 -10.62 -10.39 4.50
N VAL A 98 -10.74 -9.25 3.80
CA VAL A 98 -11.40 -9.16 2.49
C VAL A 98 -10.65 -9.99 1.44
N ALA A 99 -9.33 -9.82 1.33
CA ALA A 99 -8.52 -10.55 0.36
C ALA A 99 -8.55 -12.07 0.61
N ALA A 100 -8.45 -12.51 1.87
CA ALA A 100 -8.56 -13.92 2.23
C ALA A 100 -9.95 -14.49 1.92
N ARG A 101 -11.01 -13.70 2.12
CA ARG A 101 -12.39 -14.12 1.83
C ARG A 101 -12.67 -14.23 0.34
N GLU A 102 -12.25 -13.26 -0.47
CA GLU A 102 -12.56 -13.21 -1.90
C GLU A 102 -11.64 -14.15 -2.70
N TRP A 103 -10.35 -14.25 -2.31
CA TRP A 103 -9.32 -14.92 -3.12
C TRP A 103 -8.54 -16.02 -2.42
N GLY A 104 -8.68 -16.20 -1.10
CA GLY A 104 -7.88 -17.17 -0.36
C GLY A 104 -7.99 -18.61 -0.85
N ALA A 105 -9.10 -18.99 -1.50
CA ALA A 105 -9.27 -20.31 -2.10
C ALA A 105 -8.45 -20.54 -3.38
N PHE A 106 -7.93 -19.48 -4.00
CA PHE A 106 -7.11 -19.53 -5.22
C PHE A 106 -5.60 -19.39 -4.93
N LEU A 107 -5.23 -19.07 -3.69
CA LEU A 107 -3.85 -18.90 -3.29
C LEU A 107 -3.22 -20.26 -2.95
N PRO A 108 -1.90 -20.41 -3.18
CA PRO A 108 -1.16 -21.65 -2.92
C PRO A 108 -1.08 -22.03 -1.43
#